data_AF-A0A970YVZ5-F1
#
_entry.id   AF-A0A970YVZ5-F1
#
_cell.length_a   1.000
_cell.length_b   1.000
_cell.length_c   1.000
_cell.angle_alpha   90.00
_cell.angle_beta   90.00
_cell.angle_gamma   90.00
#
_symmetry.space_group_name_H-M   'P 1'
#
loop_
_entity.id
_entity.type
_entity.pdbx_description
1 polymer ?
#
loop_
_entity_poly.entity_id
_entity_poly.type
_entity_poly.pdbx_seq_one_letter_code
_entity_poly.pdbx_strand_id
1 'polypeptide(L)'
;MNLINKYLIQSISTAAENLRLNTEKIEIVSLLKSHLEECNNLSGEINRLKRRTEFSKLAIKLDQILQFIQQGNFDYLTISDKFKEHSASIIMDLSNTLDVCTPKKVIEIFNELKKQDTEVEFKIDEEIKENIDNNNQSECIEKTKNSELKLAEYESIILEAVKEIDPLLKRLNTNEYSDEELEYFEDVFLKNADLSRQSGFSLIADMHTITSKAISQLREKNILALAPVIEGIRACLIVIVAVVRGKEVDITGYLNKAEIFGERINALKEETK
;
A
#
# COMPACT_ATOMS: atom_id res chain seq x y z
N MET A 1 -0.61 -14.46 12.87
CA MET A 1 -1.59 -14.96 11.88
C MET A 1 -2.88 -14.18 11.97
N ASN A 2 -3.24 -13.48 10.89
CA ASN A 2 -4.45 -12.66 10.79
C ASN A 2 -5.70 -13.56 10.61
N LEU A 3 -6.80 -13.26 11.29
CA LEU A 3 -8.09 -13.96 11.16
C LEU A 3 -8.57 -13.98 9.70
N ILE A 4 -8.29 -12.91 8.96
CA ILE A 4 -8.63 -12.75 7.53
C ILE A 4 -7.88 -13.78 6.68
N ASN A 5 -6.57 -13.95 6.91
CA ASN A 5 -5.75 -14.94 6.20
C ASN A 5 -6.27 -16.36 6.46
N LYS A 6 -6.60 -16.68 7.73
CA LYS A 6 -7.19 -17.97 8.08
C LYS A 6 -8.52 -18.21 7.39
N TYR A 7 -9.39 -17.20 7.32
CA TYR A 7 -10.68 -17.31 6.64
C TYR A 7 -10.53 -17.60 5.15
N LEU A 8 -9.64 -16.89 4.45
CA LEU A 8 -9.41 -17.08 3.02
C LEU A 8 -8.74 -18.42 2.70
N ILE A 9 -7.72 -18.82 3.47
CA ILE A 9 -7.08 -20.13 3.34
C ILE A 9 -8.09 -21.25 3.58
N GLN A 10 -8.97 -21.09 4.59
CA GLN A 10 -10.02 -22.08 4.88
C GLN A 10 -11.07 -22.12 3.77
N SER A 11 -11.46 -20.97 3.20
CA SER A 11 -12.40 -20.91 2.08
C SER A 11 -11.85 -21.61 0.84
N ILE A 12 -10.55 -21.41 0.54
CA ILE A 12 -9.85 -22.12 -0.55
C ILE A 12 -9.75 -23.62 -0.25
N SER A 13 -9.49 -24.00 1.00
CA SER A 13 -9.43 -25.41 1.40
C SER A 13 -10.77 -26.12 1.21
N THR A 14 -11.84 -25.51 1.69
CA THR A 14 -13.21 -26.03 1.53
C THR A 14 -13.62 -26.05 0.04
N ALA A 15 -13.22 -25.05 -0.76
CA ALA A 15 -13.47 -25.09 -2.21
C ALA A 15 -12.69 -26.24 -2.90
N ALA A 16 -11.42 -26.45 -2.52
CA ALA A 16 -10.57 -27.51 -3.05
C ALA A 16 -11.06 -28.92 -2.71
N GLU A 17 -11.62 -29.13 -1.51
CA GLU A 17 -12.22 -30.40 -1.09
C GLU A 17 -13.45 -30.80 -1.93
N ASN A 18 -14.16 -29.81 -2.49
CA ASN A 18 -15.30 -30.03 -3.38
C ASN A 18 -14.89 -30.29 -4.84
N LEU A 19 -13.59 -30.21 -5.16
CA LEU A 19 -13.05 -30.48 -6.48
C LEU A 19 -12.40 -31.86 -6.53
N ARG A 20 -12.55 -32.55 -7.66
CA ARG A 20 -11.81 -33.80 -7.89
C ARG A 20 -10.39 -33.48 -8.35
N LEU A 21 -9.49 -33.33 -7.38
CA LEU A 21 -8.10 -32.96 -7.64
C LEU A 21 -7.22 -34.19 -7.93
N ASN A 22 -6.28 -34.03 -8.88
CA ASN A 22 -5.17 -34.96 -9.09
C ASN A 22 -3.94 -34.47 -8.30
N THR A 23 -2.86 -35.26 -8.27
CA THR A 23 -1.64 -34.93 -7.51
C THR A 23 -1.05 -33.56 -7.85
N GLU A 24 -1.03 -33.18 -9.14
CA GLU A 24 -0.52 -31.88 -9.60
C GLU A 24 -1.38 -30.71 -9.11
N LYS A 25 -2.71 -30.86 -9.15
CA LYS A 25 -3.63 -29.83 -8.68
C LYS A 25 -3.59 -29.67 -7.15
N ILE A 26 -3.37 -30.75 -6.41
CA ILE A 26 -3.16 -30.70 -4.96
C ILE A 26 -1.89 -29.90 -4.64
N GLU A 27 -0.82 -30.11 -5.40
CA GLU A 27 0.43 -29.36 -5.25
C GLU A 27 0.24 -27.86 -5.54
N ILE A 28 -0.49 -27.50 -6.60
CA ILE A 28 -0.81 -26.08 -6.90
C ILE A 28 -1.62 -25.43 -5.77
N VAL A 29 -2.62 -26.14 -5.24
CA VAL A 29 -3.41 -25.65 -4.10
C VAL A 29 -2.53 -25.47 -2.86
N SER A 30 -1.59 -26.39 -2.61
CA SER A 30 -0.64 -26.27 -1.50
C SER A 30 0.27 -25.06 -1.68
N LEU A 31 0.84 -24.87 -2.88
CA LEU A 31 1.68 -23.73 -3.21
C LEU A 31 0.94 -22.41 -3.02
N LEU A 32 -0.32 -22.33 -3.48
CA LEU A 32 -1.16 -21.16 -3.31
C LEU A 32 -1.42 -20.87 -1.83
N LYS A 33 -1.73 -21.89 -1.01
CA LYS A 33 -1.96 -21.71 0.42
C LYS A 33 -0.70 -21.24 1.14
N SER A 34 0.44 -21.88 0.89
CA SER A 34 1.72 -21.47 1.48
C SER A 34 2.09 -20.05 1.08
N HIS A 35 1.89 -19.67 -0.18
CA HIS A 35 2.10 -18.29 -0.63
C HIS A 35 1.21 -17.33 0.16
N LEU A 36 -0.11 -17.56 0.23
CA LEU A 36 -1.04 -16.69 0.98
C LEU A 36 -0.78 -16.69 2.50
N GLU A 37 -0.17 -17.74 3.05
CA GLU A 37 0.19 -17.84 4.47
C GLU A 37 1.46 -17.05 4.81
N GLU A 38 2.45 -17.04 3.91
CA GLU A 38 3.67 -16.23 3.98
C GLU A 38 3.40 -14.74 3.70
N CYS A 39 2.25 -14.41 3.10
CA CYS A 39 1.88 -13.05 2.75
C CYS A 39 1.43 -12.22 3.96
N ASN A 40 2.21 -11.18 4.27
CA ASN A 40 1.85 -10.19 5.29
C ASN A 40 0.75 -9.22 4.80
N ASN A 41 0.71 -8.91 3.49
CA ASN A 41 -0.36 -8.11 2.87
C ASN A 41 -1.16 -8.93 1.86
N LEU A 42 -2.27 -9.50 2.34
CA LEU A 42 -3.16 -10.31 1.52
C LEU A 42 -3.89 -9.51 0.43
N SER A 43 -4.24 -8.25 0.70
CA SER A 43 -4.91 -7.36 -0.27
C SER A 43 -4.00 -7.03 -1.46
N GLY A 44 -2.73 -6.71 -1.18
CA GLY A 44 -1.73 -6.40 -2.21
C GLY A 44 -1.43 -7.61 -3.10
N GLU A 45 -1.29 -8.78 -2.48
CA GLU A 45 -1.01 -10.03 -3.18
C GLU A 45 -2.19 -10.52 -4.02
N ILE A 46 -3.43 -10.38 -3.51
CA ILE A 46 -4.63 -10.63 -4.32
C ILE A 46 -4.67 -9.68 -5.53
N ASN A 47 -4.33 -8.40 -5.37
CA ASN A 47 -4.27 -7.46 -6.51
C ASN A 47 -3.15 -7.80 -7.51
N ARG A 48 -2.00 -8.29 -7.06
CA ARG A 48 -0.93 -8.81 -7.93
C ARG A 48 -1.41 -10.04 -8.70
N LEU A 49 -2.12 -10.96 -8.03
CA LEU A 49 -2.73 -12.12 -8.67
C LEU A 49 -3.84 -11.74 -9.67
N LYS A 50 -4.57 -10.62 -9.45
CA LYS A 50 -5.54 -10.12 -10.43
C LYS A 50 -4.90 -9.76 -11.77
N ARG A 51 -3.66 -9.27 -11.76
CA ARG A 51 -2.90 -8.88 -12.96
C ARG A 51 -2.35 -10.08 -13.74
N ARG A 52 -2.31 -11.27 -13.14
CA ARG A 52 -1.92 -12.50 -13.82
C ARG A 52 -3.16 -13.14 -14.44
N THR A 53 -3.12 -13.38 -15.74
CA THR A 53 -4.29 -13.84 -16.50
C THR A 53 -4.84 -15.15 -15.95
N GLU A 54 -3.97 -16.02 -15.46
CA GLU A 54 -4.30 -17.35 -14.91
C GLU A 54 -5.01 -17.28 -13.55
N PHE A 55 -4.70 -16.27 -12.75
CA PHE A 55 -5.26 -16.08 -11.42
C PHE A 55 -6.33 -14.99 -11.36
N SER A 56 -6.51 -14.21 -12.43
CA SER A 56 -7.37 -13.02 -12.47
C SER A 56 -8.77 -13.24 -11.89
N LYS A 57 -9.50 -14.24 -12.40
CA LYS A 57 -10.86 -14.55 -11.96
C LYS A 57 -10.93 -15.02 -10.51
N LEU A 58 -10.01 -15.90 -10.12
CA LEU A 58 -9.88 -16.38 -8.74
C LEU A 58 -9.55 -15.23 -7.79
N ALA A 59 -8.62 -14.36 -8.17
CA ALA A 59 -8.18 -13.22 -7.38
C ALA A 59 -9.28 -12.16 -7.22
N ILE A 60 -10.12 -11.93 -8.23
CA ILE A 60 -11.30 -11.06 -8.10
C ILE A 60 -12.26 -11.61 -7.03
N LYS A 61 -12.50 -12.92 -7.00
CA LYS A 61 -13.35 -13.53 -5.97
C LYS A 61 -12.75 -13.48 -4.58
N LEU A 62 -11.45 -13.73 -4.46
CA LEU A 62 -10.75 -13.62 -3.18
C LEU A 62 -10.78 -12.18 -2.65
N ASP A 63 -10.69 -11.18 -3.53
CA ASP A 63 -10.79 -9.77 -3.14
C ASP A 63 -12.19 -9.39 -2.65
N GLN A 64 -13.25 -9.89 -3.30
CA GLN A 64 -14.63 -9.68 -2.84
C GLN A 64 -14.84 -10.22 -1.42
N ILE A 65 -14.29 -11.41 -1.15
CA ILE A 65 -14.35 -12.04 0.17
C ILE A 65 -13.53 -11.24 1.19
N LEU A 66 -12.33 -10.78 0.81
CA LEU A 66 -11.49 -9.95 1.64
C LEU A 66 -12.18 -8.63 2.02
N GLN A 67 -12.78 -7.93 1.05
CA GLN A 67 -13.54 -6.70 1.28
C GLN A 67 -14.73 -6.93 2.21
N PHE A 68 -15.46 -8.05 2.04
CA PHE A 68 -16.55 -8.41 2.95
C PHE A 68 -16.06 -8.53 4.40
N ILE A 69 -14.92 -9.20 4.63
CA ILE A 69 -14.38 -9.38 5.98
C ILE A 69 -13.79 -8.07 6.54
N GLN A 70 -13.28 -7.19 5.69
CA GLN A 70 -12.72 -5.90 6.12
C GLN A 70 -13.80 -4.87 6.47
N GLN A 71 -14.98 -4.93 5.85
CA GLN A 71 -16.09 -4.00 6.11
C GLN A 71 -16.70 -4.13 7.52
N GLY A 72 -16.37 -5.16 8.29
CA GLY A 72 -16.71 -5.28 9.73
C GLY A 72 -18.19 -5.50 10.08
N ASN A 73 -19.11 -5.32 9.14
CA ASN A 73 -20.57 -5.38 9.34
C ASN A 73 -21.15 -6.78 9.03
N PHE A 74 -20.58 -7.85 9.60
CA PHE A 74 -21.12 -9.20 9.42
C PHE A 74 -21.97 -9.61 10.63
N ASP A 75 -23.15 -10.13 10.33
CA ASP A 75 -24.01 -10.77 11.33
C ASP A 75 -23.42 -12.14 11.71
N TYR A 76 -22.98 -12.28 12.96
CA TYR A 76 -22.38 -13.50 13.50
C TYR A 76 -23.32 -14.71 13.43
N LEU A 77 -24.64 -14.50 13.34
CA LEU A 77 -25.60 -15.59 13.18
C LEU A 77 -25.57 -16.20 11.78
N THR A 78 -25.19 -15.41 10.76
CA THR A 78 -25.20 -15.82 9.34
C THR A 78 -23.79 -16.04 8.77
N ILE A 79 -22.73 -15.81 9.55
CA ILE A 79 -21.33 -15.93 9.10
C ILE A 79 -21.00 -17.34 8.58
N SER A 80 -21.60 -18.39 9.17
CA SER A 80 -21.40 -19.77 8.71
C SER A 80 -22.00 -20.00 7.33
N ASP A 81 -23.16 -19.42 7.05
CA ASP A 81 -23.82 -19.53 5.74
C ASP A 81 -23.08 -18.67 4.71
N LYS A 82 -22.64 -17.47 5.09
CA LYS A 82 -21.77 -16.63 4.26
C LYS A 82 -20.45 -17.30 3.93
N PHE A 83 -19.85 -18.01 4.87
CA PHE A 83 -18.64 -18.79 4.63
C PHE A 83 -18.85 -19.91 3.61
N LYS A 84 -19.99 -20.62 3.68
CA LYS A 84 -20.34 -21.64 2.68
C LYS A 84 -20.59 -21.03 1.30
N GLU A 85 -21.29 -19.89 1.23
CA GLU A 85 -21.49 -19.14 -0.02
C GLU A 85 -20.16 -18.69 -0.62
N HIS A 86 -19.26 -18.13 0.19
CA HIS A 86 -17.94 -17.68 -0.25
C HIS A 86 -17.11 -18.85 -0.77
N SER A 87 -17.07 -19.96 -0.02
CA SER A 87 -16.36 -21.17 -0.42
C SER A 87 -16.91 -21.73 -1.73
N ALA A 88 -18.24 -21.80 -1.88
CA ALA A 88 -18.90 -22.26 -3.10
C ALA A 88 -18.60 -21.35 -4.30
N SER A 89 -18.54 -20.04 -4.08
CA SER A 89 -18.26 -19.05 -5.14
C SER A 89 -16.84 -19.17 -5.71
N ILE A 90 -15.89 -19.71 -4.94
CA ILE A 90 -14.50 -19.91 -5.35
C ILE A 90 -14.33 -21.18 -6.20
N ILE A 91 -15.21 -22.19 -6.06
CA ILE A 91 -15.02 -23.54 -6.65
C ILE A 91 -14.76 -23.48 -8.16
N MET A 92 -15.61 -22.75 -8.90
CA MET A 92 -15.51 -22.70 -10.36
C MET A 92 -14.24 -21.98 -10.82
N ASP A 93 -13.90 -20.85 -10.20
CA ASP A 93 -12.72 -20.07 -10.55
C ASP A 93 -11.42 -20.77 -10.13
N LEU A 94 -11.43 -21.47 -8.99
CA LEU A 94 -10.32 -22.32 -8.56
C LEU A 94 -10.11 -23.49 -9.53
N SER A 95 -11.16 -24.16 -9.97
CA SER A 95 -11.04 -25.23 -10.98
C SER A 95 -10.43 -24.71 -12.27
N ASN A 96 -10.92 -23.57 -12.77
CA ASN A 96 -10.41 -22.96 -13.99
C ASN A 96 -8.93 -22.58 -13.88
N THR A 97 -8.49 -22.02 -12.73
CA THR A 97 -7.08 -21.73 -12.49
C THR A 97 -6.24 -23.01 -12.43
N LEU A 98 -6.74 -24.06 -11.78
CA LEU A 98 -6.06 -25.35 -11.68
C LEU A 98 -5.98 -26.11 -13.01
N ASP A 99 -6.84 -25.79 -13.98
CA ASP A 99 -6.82 -26.37 -15.33
C ASP A 99 -5.83 -25.66 -16.26
N VAL A 100 -5.45 -24.42 -15.96
CA VAL A 100 -4.57 -23.58 -16.80
C VAL A 100 -3.14 -23.44 -16.22
N CYS A 101 -2.97 -23.77 -14.94
CA CYS A 101 -1.69 -23.68 -14.23
C CYS A 101 -0.98 -25.03 -14.11
N THR A 102 0.35 -25.00 -14.15
CA THR A 102 1.21 -26.12 -13.77
C THR A 102 2.06 -25.71 -12.55
N PRO A 103 2.52 -26.66 -11.71
CA PRO A 103 3.31 -26.32 -10.52
C PRO A 103 4.53 -25.44 -10.83
N LYS A 104 5.24 -25.73 -11.93
CA LYS A 104 6.39 -24.93 -12.40
C LYS A 104 6.00 -23.50 -12.74
N LYS A 105 4.90 -23.31 -13.48
CA LYS A 105 4.40 -21.99 -13.86
C LYS A 105 3.96 -21.16 -12.65
N VAL A 106 3.39 -21.81 -11.63
CA VAL A 106 3.00 -21.14 -10.37
C VAL A 106 4.23 -20.70 -9.58
N ILE A 107 5.25 -21.54 -9.48
CA ILE A 107 6.53 -21.18 -8.85
C ILE A 107 7.21 -20.02 -9.59
N GLU A 108 7.21 -20.03 -10.92
CA GLU A 108 7.74 -18.93 -11.74
C GLU A 108 6.98 -17.63 -11.50
N ILE A 109 5.64 -17.66 -11.52
CA ILE A 109 4.81 -16.49 -11.23
C ILE A 109 5.10 -15.96 -9.83
N PHE A 110 5.15 -16.81 -8.80
CA PHE A 110 5.43 -16.35 -7.44
C PHE A 110 6.86 -15.81 -7.28
N ASN A 111 7.84 -16.38 -7.99
CA ASN A 111 9.20 -15.85 -8.00
C ASN A 111 9.32 -14.53 -8.77
N GLU A 112 8.57 -14.33 -9.85
CA GLU A 112 8.49 -13.05 -10.55
C GLU A 112 7.82 -11.98 -9.69
N LEU A 113 6.76 -12.34 -8.96
CA LEU A 113 6.12 -11.45 -7.99
C LEU A 113 7.10 -11.03 -6.89
N LYS A 114 7.99 -11.95 -6.46
CA LYS A 114 9.08 -11.66 -5.50
C LYS A 114 10.23 -10.83 -6.11
N LYS A 115 10.50 -10.93 -7.43
CA LYS A 115 11.57 -10.20 -8.13
C LYS A 115 11.18 -8.77 -8.55
N GLN A 116 9.90 -8.51 -8.78
CA GLN A 116 9.40 -7.15 -9.05
C GLN A 116 9.61 -6.18 -7.87
N ASP A 117 9.90 -6.70 -6.68
CA ASP A 117 10.31 -5.89 -5.53
C ASP A 117 11.76 -5.35 -5.64
N THR A 118 12.57 -5.79 -6.62
CA THR A 118 14.01 -5.41 -6.75
C THR A 118 14.34 -4.51 -7.97
N GLU A 119 13.50 -4.44 -9.03
CA GLU A 119 13.84 -3.75 -10.30
C GLU A 119 13.13 -2.39 -10.55
N VAL A 120 12.27 -1.91 -9.64
CA VAL A 120 11.47 -0.69 -9.85
C VAL A 120 12.23 0.62 -9.50
N GLU A 121 13.51 0.55 -9.15
CA GLU A 121 14.31 1.70 -8.68
C GLU A 121 14.67 2.76 -9.74
N PHE A 122 14.36 2.61 -11.05
CA PHE A 122 14.93 3.50 -12.09
C PHE A 122 14.01 4.01 -13.23
N LYS A 123 12.68 3.95 -13.13
CA LYS A 123 11.79 4.40 -14.24
C LYS A 123 10.64 5.33 -13.84
N ILE A 124 10.89 6.35 -13.04
CA ILE A 124 9.89 7.41 -12.75
C ILE A 124 10.25 8.78 -13.37
N ASP A 125 11.45 8.95 -13.93
CA ASP A 125 11.98 10.28 -14.25
C ASP A 125 11.59 10.93 -15.60
N GLU A 126 10.81 10.32 -16.52
CA GLU A 126 10.64 10.93 -17.87
C GLU A 126 9.23 11.11 -18.46
N GLU A 127 8.13 10.63 -17.87
CA GLU A 127 6.80 10.70 -18.55
C GLU A 127 5.78 11.71 -17.99
N ILE A 128 6.18 12.72 -17.22
CA ILE A 128 5.26 13.79 -16.77
C ILE A 128 5.66 15.14 -17.35
N LYS A 129 5.55 15.28 -18.67
CA LYS A 129 5.29 16.56 -19.32
C LYS A 129 4.23 16.36 -20.41
N GLU A 130 3.28 17.28 -20.42
CA GLU A 130 2.22 17.48 -21.42
C GLU A 130 1.00 16.54 -21.33
N ASN A 131 -0.06 17.05 -20.67
CA ASN A 131 -1.23 17.58 -21.38
C ASN A 131 -2.26 18.06 -20.36
N ILE A 132 -2.27 19.37 -20.12
CA ILE A 132 -3.43 20.07 -19.57
C ILE A 132 -3.97 20.91 -20.72
N ASP A 133 -5.11 20.51 -21.28
CA ASP A 133 -6.06 21.49 -21.81
C ASP A 133 -7.49 20.95 -21.89
N ASN A 134 -8.33 21.56 -21.03
CA ASN A 134 -9.67 22.07 -21.28
C ASN A 134 -10.68 21.26 -22.12
N ASN A 135 -11.79 20.85 -21.49
CA ASN A 135 -13.09 21.41 -21.89
C ASN A 135 -14.20 21.28 -20.82
N ASN A 136 -14.96 22.36 -20.71
CA ASN A 136 -16.12 22.58 -19.83
C ASN A 136 -17.42 21.99 -20.39
N GLN A 137 -18.46 22.00 -19.52
CA GLN A 137 -19.92 21.80 -19.72
C GLN A 137 -20.43 20.45 -19.16
N SER A 138 -21.41 20.35 -18.26
CA SER A 138 -22.57 21.20 -17.97
C SER A 138 -23.12 21.05 -16.53
N GLU A 139 -23.79 22.10 -16.10
CA GLU A 139 -24.78 22.30 -15.02
C GLU A 139 -25.36 21.07 -14.27
N CYS A 140 -25.01 20.98 -12.98
CA CYS A 140 -25.90 20.93 -11.80
C CYS A 140 -25.00 20.79 -10.54
N ILE A 141 -25.52 21.13 -9.35
CA ILE A 141 -24.96 20.80 -8.02
C ILE A 141 -24.02 21.86 -7.38
N GLU A 142 -24.60 22.95 -6.86
CA GLU A 142 -23.88 24.02 -6.12
C GLU A 142 -23.40 23.63 -4.71
N LYS A 143 -23.68 22.42 -4.21
CA LYS A 143 -23.25 21.97 -2.87
C LYS A 143 -21.98 21.12 -2.85
N THR A 144 -21.60 20.50 -3.96
CA THR A 144 -20.42 19.60 -4.05
C THR A 144 -19.14 20.36 -4.42
N LYS A 145 -19.25 21.48 -5.16
CA LYS A 145 -18.08 22.29 -5.56
C LYS A 145 -17.27 22.81 -4.38
N ASN A 146 -17.90 23.18 -3.26
CA ASN A 146 -17.18 23.77 -2.13
C ASN A 146 -16.37 22.72 -1.35
N SER A 147 -16.82 21.46 -1.31
CA SER A 147 -16.04 20.34 -0.77
C SER A 147 -14.95 19.88 -1.73
N GLU A 148 -15.23 19.86 -3.04
CA GLU A 148 -14.24 19.49 -4.07
C GLU A 148 -13.11 20.53 -4.18
N LEU A 149 -13.42 21.83 -4.10
CA LEU A 149 -12.43 22.90 -4.07
C LEU A 149 -11.53 22.81 -2.83
N LYS A 150 -12.11 22.54 -1.65
CA LYS A 150 -11.33 22.34 -0.40
C LYS A 150 -10.44 21.10 -0.45
N LEU A 151 -10.90 20.03 -1.10
CA LEU A 151 -10.10 18.82 -1.27
C LEU A 151 -8.96 19.06 -2.25
N ALA A 152 -9.22 19.70 -3.39
CA ALA A 152 -8.19 20.03 -4.37
C ALA A 152 -7.11 20.98 -3.80
N GLU A 153 -7.52 21.97 -3.00
CA GLU A 153 -6.60 22.85 -2.26
C GLU A 153 -5.74 22.05 -1.27
N TYR A 154 -6.35 21.13 -0.53
CA TYR A 154 -5.63 20.22 0.36
C TYR A 154 -4.62 19.34 -0.38
N GLU A 155 -5.03 18.69 -1.47
CA GLU A 155 -4.14 17.84 -2.27
C GLU A 155 -2.94 18.63 -2.80
N SER A 156 -3.17 19.87 -3.27
CA SER A 156 -2.11 20.76 -3.75
C SER A 156 -1.11 21.09 -2.65
N ILE A 157 -1.58 21.51 -1.46
CA ILE A 157 -0.72 21.86 -0.32
C ILE A 157 0.17 20.68 0.10
N ILE A 158 -0.43 19.47 0.17
CA ILE A 158 0.30 18.27 0.58
C ILE A 158 1.34 17.88 -0.48
N LEU A 159 0.99 17.90 -1.76
CA LEU A 159 1.89 17.50 -2.84
C LEU A 159 3.02 18.52 -3.09
N GLU A 160 2.78 19.80 -2.87
CA GLU A 160 3.79 20.86 -2.99
C GLU A 160 4.91 20.65 -1.97
N ALA A 161 4.56 20.39 -0.71
CA ALA A 161 5.55 20.11 0.34
C ALA A 161 6.43 18.88 0.02
N VAL A 162 5.86 17.82 -0.57
CA VAL A 162 6.63 16.64 -1.00
C VAL A 162 7.59 16.98 -2.13
N LYS A 163 7.19 17.86 -3.06
CA LYS A 163 8.04 18.29 -4.16
C LYS A 163 9.18 19.20 -3.70
N GLU A 164 8.91 20.10 -2.74
CA GLU A 164 9.88 21.07 -2.25
C GLU A 164 11.03 20.45 -1.46
N ILE A 165 10.80 19.32 -0.78
CA ILE A 165 11.84 18.67 0.03
C ILE A 165 12.83 17.81 -0.79
N ASP A 166 12.47 17.40 -2.01
CA ASP A 166 13.31 16.54 -2.86
C ASP A 166 14.75 17.06 -3.06
N PRO A 167 14.98 18.35 -3.36
CA PRO A 167 16.33 18.91 -3.44
C PRO A 167 17.13 18.75 -2.14
N LEU A 168 16.50 18.96 -0.97
CA LEU A 168 17.15 18.75 0.32
C LEU A 168 17.54 17.27 0.49
N LEU A 169 16.65 16.32 0.18
CA LEU A 169 16.96 14.89 0.30
C LEU A 169 18.14 14.45 -0.58
N LYS A 170 18.33 15.09 -1.75
CA LYS A 170 19.50 14.83 -2.61
C LYS A 170 20.79 15.35 -1.97
N ARG A 171 20.74 16.51 -1.31
CA ARG A 171 21.89 17.14 -0.63
C ARG A 171 22.19 16.60 0.77
N LEU A 172 21.25 15.89 1.41
CA LEU A 172 21.48 15.23 2.70
C LEU A 172 22.69 14.28 2.65
N ASN A 173 22.88 13.56 1.54
CA ASN A 173 24.03 12.65 1.34
C ASN A 173 25.38 13.38 1.27
N THR A 174 25.40 14.63 0.82
CA THR A 174 26.61 15.45 0.70
C THR A 174 26.86 16.33 1.93
N ASN A 175 25.97 16.26 2.93
CA ASN A 175 25.94 17.17 4.09
C ASN A 175 25.87 18.66 3.70
N GLU A 176 25.24 18.96 2.55
CA GLU A 176 25.06 20.32 2.03
C GLU A 176 23.66 20.85 2.40
N TYR A 177 23.44 21.08 3.70
CA TYR A 177 22.19 21.62 4.25
C TYR A 177 22.47 22.52 5.47
N SER A 178 21.51 23.37 5.83
CA SER A 178 21.57 24.22 7.02
C SER A 178 20.51 23.84 8.05
N ASP A 179 20.75 24.19 9.31
CA ASP A 179 19.81 23.91 10.40
C ASP A 179 18.49 24.69 10.19
N GLU A 180 18.53 25.88 9.58
CA GLU A 180 17.34 26.66 9.23
C GLU A 180 16.51 26.00 8.12
N GLU A 181 17.16 25.35 7.15
CA GLU A 181 16.48 24.59 6.10
C GLU A 181 15.77 23.36 6.68
N LEU A 182 16.43 22.65 7.61
CA LEU A 182 15.81 21.53 8.32
C LEU A 182 14.62 22.00 9.19
N GLU A 183 14.78 23.10 9.91
CA GLU A 183 13.70 23.67 10.73
C GLU A 183 12.49 24.09 9.87
N TYR A 184 12.71 24.69 8.70
CA TYR A 184 11.63 25.00 7.76
C TYR A 184 10.83 23.76 7.37
N PHE A 185 11.49 22.69 6.94
CA PHE A 185 10.78 21.46 6.55
C PHE A 185 10.17 20.72 7.73
N GLU A 186 10.79 20.76 8.92
CA GLU A 186 10.20 20.23 10.15
C GLU A 186 8.82 20.85 10.40
N ASP A 187 8.73 22.18 10.32
CA ASP A 187 7.51 22.96 10.50
C ASP A 187 6.46 22.69 9.41
N VAL A 188 6.88 22.65 8.14
CA VAL A 188 5.99 22.38 7.00
C VAL A 188 5.33 21.00 7.16
N PHE A 189 6.13 19.97 7.46
CA PHE A 189 5.60 18.62 7.63
C PHE A 189 4.75 18.50 8.89
N LEU A 190 5.05 19.21 9.97
CA LEU A 190 4.20 19.22 11.18
C LEU A 190 2.83 19.87 10.90
N LYS A 191 2.81 21.03 10.22
CA LYS A 191 1.56 21.71 9.84
C LYS A 191 0.71 20.84 8.91
N ASN A 192 1.34 20.16 7.95
CA ASN A 192 0.65 19.24 7.06
C ASN A 192 0.08 18.02 7.81
N ALA A 193 0.80 17.50 8.80
CA ALA A 193 0.27 16.43 9.65
C ALA A 193 -1.01 16.86 10.38
N ASP A 194 -1.04 18.06 10.94
CA ASP A 194 -2.21 18.59 11.62
C ASP A 194 -3.37 18.85 10.65
N LEU A 195 -3.09 19.39 9.46
CA LEU A 195 -4.07 19.58 8.40
C LEU A 195 -4.68 18.25 7.95
N SER A 196 -3.86 17.22 7.72
CA SER A 196 -4.32 15.88 7.34
C SER A 196 -5.18 15.25 8.43
N ARG A 197 -4.81 15.43 9.71
CA ARG A 197 -5.57 14.91 10.85
C ARG A 197 -6.93 15.60 10.97
N GLN A 198 -6.99 16.92 10.79
CA GLN A 198 -8.25 17.69 10.77
C GLN A 198 -9.17 17.27 9.62
N SER A 199 -8.58 16.92 8.47
CA SER A 199 -9.30 16.44 7.29
C SER A 199 -9.66 14.94 7.34
N GLY A 200 -9.29 14.22 8.40
CA GLY A 200 -9.63 12.80 8.59
C GLY A 200 -8.68 11.80 7.92
N PHE A 201 -7.55 12.26 7.38
CA PHE A 201 -6.55 11.41 6.73
C PHE A 201 -5.45 10.99 7.73
N SER A 202 -5.76 10.05 8.62
CA SER A 202 -4.83 9.60 9.67
C SER A 202 -3.51 9.06 9.13
N LEU A 203 -3.56 8.22 8.07
CA LEU A 203 -2.35 7.66 7.46
C LEU A 203 -1.42 8.74 6.92
N ILE A 204 -1.97 9.73 6.21
CA ILE A 204 -1.19 10.85 5.66
C ILE A 204 -0.61 11.68 6.81
N ALA A 205 -1.39 11.93 7.87
CA ALA A 205 -0.94 12.64 9.05
C ALA A 205 0.23 11.93 9.76
N ASP A 206 0.18 10.61 9.86
CA ASP A 206 1.22 9.80 10.48
C ASP A 206 2.51 9.84 9.66
N MET A 207 2.42 9.74 8.33
CA MET A 207 3.59 9.86 7.44
C MET A 207 4.26 11.23 7.58
N HIS A 208 3.48 12.32 7.56
CA HIS A 208 4.03 13.66 7.77
C HIS A 208 4.66 13.82 9.17
N THR A 209 4.06 13.22 10.20
CA THR A 209 4.59 13.24 11.57
C THR A 209 5.94 12.51 11.65
N ILE A 210 6.07 11.36 11.00
CA ILE A 210 7.33 10.60 10.95
C ILE A 210 8.41 11.41 10.23
N THR A 211 8.07 12.01 9.09
CA THR A 211 9.00 12.86 8.32
C THR A 211 9.48 14.07 9.15
N SER A 212 8.56 14.81 9.77
CA SER A 212 8.90 15.96 10.62
C SER A 212 9.84 15.56 11.76
N LYS A 213 9.53 14.46 12.47
CA LYS A 213 10.40 13.93 13.53
C LYS A 213 11.78 13.53 13.00
N ALA A 214 11.85 12.84 11.86
CA ALA A 214 13.13 12.45 11.28
C ALA A 214 14.01 13.67 10.96
N ILE A 215 13.41 14.74 10.46
CA ILE A 215 14.10 16.01 10.19
C ILE A 215 14.57 16.68 11.48
N SER A 216 13.74 16.71 12.53
CA SER A 216 14.15 17.18 13.87
C SER A 216 15.36 16.39 14.39
N GLN A 217 15.34 15.05 14.26
CA GLN A 217 16.44 14.21 14.73
C GLN A 217 17.74 14.42 13.92
N LEU A 218 17.63 14.75 12.63
CA LEU A 218 18.79 15.17 11.81
C LEU A 218 19.34 16.52 12.26
N ARG A 219 18.47 17.49 12.53
CA ARG A 219 18.83 18.83 13.02
C ARG A 219 19.50 18.79 14.39
N GLU A 220 18.94 18.00 15.30
CA GLU A 220 19.50 17.74 16.64
C GLU A 220 20.77 16.88 16.60
N LYS A 221 21.13 16.32 15.42
CA LYS A 221 22.27 15.42 15.20
C LYS A 221 22.19 14.11 16.00
N ASN A 222 20.99 13.71 16.40
CA ASN A 222 20.72 12.41 17.03
C ASN A 222 20.81 11.26 16.02
N ILE A 223 20.56 11.55 14.74
CA ILE A 223 20.76 10.61 13.63
C ILE A 223 21.62 11.23 12.54
N LEU A 224 22.38 10.39 11.83
CA LEU A 224 23.18 10.80 10.68
C LEU A 224 22.36 10.68 9.38
N ALA A 225 22.61 11.60 8.44
CA ALA A 225 22.01 11.62 7.11
C ALA A 225 22.56 10.51 6.18
N LEU A 226 22.43 9.25 6.61
CA LEU A 226 22.86 8.08 5.84
C LEU A 226 21.75 7.63 4.88
N ALA A 227 22.14 6.89 3.84
CA ALA A 227 21.20 6.35 2.86
C ALA A 227 19.96 5.68 3.50
N PRO A 228 20.05 4.84 4.55
CA PRO A 228 18.86 4.23 5.17
C PRO A 228 17.87 5.25 5.77
N VAL A 229 18.34 6.39 6.29
CA VAL A 229 17.50 7.44 6.86
C VAL A 229 16.79 8.21 5.75
N ILE A 230 17.53 8.60 4.72
CA ILE A 230 16.98 9.30 3.55
C ILE A 230 15.95 8.42 2.84
N GLU A 231 16.25 7.13 2.72
CA GLU A 231 15.35 6.12 2.16
C GLU A 231 14.08 5.89 3.01
N GLY A 232 14.17 6.00 4.33
CA GLY A 232 13.01 5.99 5.22
C GLY A 232 12.13 7.22 5.04
N ILE A 233 12.73 8.40 4.90
CA ILE A 233 12.01 9.64 4.61
C ILE A 233 11.32 9.54 3.24
N ARG A 234 12.02 9.07 2.20
CA ARG A 234 11.44 8.85 0.86
C ARG A 234 10.26 7.88 0.88
N ALA A 235 10.34 6.81 1.67
CA ALA A 235 9.23 5.88 1.81
C ALA A 235 7.96 6.56 2.35
N CYS A 236 8.10 7.44 3.36
CA CYS A 236 6.98 8.22 3.89
C CYS A 236 6.38 9.14 2.80
N LEU A 237 7.23 9.83 2.02
CA LEU A 237 6.80 10.72 0.94
C LEU A 237 6.08 9.98 -0.20
N ILE A 238 6.56 8.79 -0.56
CA ILE A 238 5.93 7.95 -1.58
C ILE A 238 4.54 7.49 -1.13
N VAL A 239 4.39 7.09 0.14
CA VAL A 239 3.07 6.76 0.72
C VAL A 239 2.13 7.96 0.64
N ILE A 240 2.58 9.16 1.02
CA ILE A 240 1.78 10.39 0.93
C ILE A 240 1.31 10.61 -0.51
N VAL A 241 2.23 10.63 -1.48
CA VAL A 241 1.90 10.91 -2.89
C VAL A 241 0.94 9.88 -3.46
N ALA A 242 1.14 8.60 -3.17
CA ALA A 242 0.29 7.53 -3.68
C ALA A 242 -1.12 7.60 -3.12
N VAL A 243 -1.27 7.85 -1.82
CA VAL A 243 -2.58 7.97 -1.17
C VAL A 243 -3.31 9.23 -1.65
N VAL A 244 -2.62 10.36 -1.76
CA VAL A 244 -3.21 11.64 -2.21
C VAL A 244 -3.64 11.56 -3.67
N ARG A 245 -2.83 10.99 -4.56
CA ARG A 245 -3.15 10.93 -6.00
C ARG A 245 -4.10 9.80 -6.37
N GLY A 246 -4.52 8.97 -5.42
CA GLY A 246 -5.40 7.83 -5.66
C GLY A 246 -4.87 6.85 -6.72
N LYS A 247 -3.55 6.81 -6.95
CA LYS A 247 -2.97 5.96 -7.99
C LYS A 247 -2.94 4.51 -7.52
N GLU A 248 -3.24 3.57 -8.42
CA GLU A 248 -3.15 2.11 -8.20
C GLU A 248 -1.70 1.59 -8.13
N VAL A 249 -0.86 2.27 -7.34
CA VAL A 249 0.53 1.91 -7.07
C VAL A 249 0.54 1.08 -5.80
N ASP A 250 1.17 -0.09 -5.85
CA ASP A 250 1.40 -0.89 -4.65
C ASP A 250 2.40 -0.18 -3.75
N ILE A 251 1.91 0.38 -2.65
CA ILE A 251 2.73 1.08 -1.65
C ILE A 251 3.11 0.21 -0.47
N THR A 252 2.79 -1.08 -0.46
CA THR A 252 3.00 -1.94 0.72
C THR A 252 4.45 -1.96 1.18
N GLY A 253 5.40 -2.06 0.24
CA GLY A 253 6.83 -2.02 0.55
C GLY A 253 7.24 -0.69 1.18
N TYR A 254 6.72 0.42 0.65
CA TYR A 254 6.99 1.76 1.18
C TYR A 254 6.31 1.99 2.52
N LEU A 255 5.09 1.48 2.72
CA LEU A 255 4.36 1.56 3.98
C LEU A 255 5.09 0.79 5.08
N ASN A 256 5.49 -0.46 4.84
CA ASN A 256 6.28 -1.24 5.80
C ASN A 256 7.62 -0.56 6.12
N LYS A 257 8.30 -0.04 5.10
CA LYS A 257 9.56 0.69 5.27
C LYS A 257 9.35 1.96 6.10
N ALA A 258 8.26 2.68 5.87
CA ALA A 258 7.88 3.89 6.61
C ALA A 258 7.48 3.57 8.06
N GLU A 259 6.74 2.48 8.30
CA GLU A 259 6.37 2.02 9.65
C GLU A 259 7.60 1.63 10.48
N ILE A 260 8.46 0.75 9.94
CA ILE A 260 9.72 0.35 10.60
C ILE A 260 10.61 1.58 10.86
N PHE A 261 10.68 2.50 9.90
CA PHE A 261 11.41 3.74 10.07
C PHE A 261 10.80 4.59 11.19
N GLY A 262 9.47 4.74 11.22
CA GLY A 262 8.73 5.46 12.25
C GLY A 262 8.95 4.89 13.64
N GLU A 263 8.92 3.57 13.80
CA GLU A 263 9.24 2.88 15.07
C GLU A 263 10.64 3.25 15.56
N ARG A 264 11.63 3.20 14.68
CA ARG A 264 13.03 3.57 15.01
C ARG A 264 13.15 5.03 15.41
N ILE A 265 12.52 5.94 14.67
CA ILE A 265 12.54 7.38 14.97
C ILE A 265 11.83 7.68 16.30
N ASN A 266 10.74 6.98 16.62
CA ASN A 266 10.03 7.17 17.88
C ASN A 266 10.80 6.62 19.08
N ALA A 267 11.52 5.49 18.92
CA ALA A 267 12.32 4.90 20.00
C ALA A 267 13.45 5.84 20.48
N LEU A 268 14.03 6.64 19.58
CA LEU A 268 15.07 7.63 19.92
C LEU A 268 14.59 8.71 20.90
N LYS A 269 13.28 8.94 20.98
CA LYS A 269 12.65 9.90 21.90
C LYS A 269 12.54 9.37 23.34
N GLU A 270 12.63 8.06 23.54
CA GLU A 270 12.50 7.45 24.87
C GLU A 270 13.84 7.34 25.62
N GLU A 271 14.97 7.39 24.92
CA GLU A 271 16.32 7.30 25.53
C GLU A 271 16.84 8.65 26.06
N THR A 272 16.15 9.77 25.79
CA THR A 272 16.54 11.13 26.19
C THR A 272 15.74 11.70 27.37
N LYS A 273 14.99 10.86 28.11
CA LYS A 273 14.33 11.21 29.37
C LYS A 273 15.00 10.54 30.57
#